data_AF-A0A7Z0J9W4-F1
#
_entry.id   AF-A0A7Z0J9W4-F1
#
_cell.length_a   1.000
_cell.length_b   1.000
_cell.length_c   1.000
_cell.angle_alpha   90.00
_cell.angle_beta   90.00
_cell.angle_gamma   90.00
#
_symmetry.space_group_name_H-M   'P 1'
#
loop_
_entity.id
_entity.type
_entity.pdbx_description
1 polymer ?
#
loop_
_entity_poly.entity_id
_entity_poly.type
_entity_poly.pdbx_seq_one_letter_code
_entity_poly.pdbx_strand_id
1 'polypeptide(L)'
;MNDTPSLVLVLVTGVLVAVGVVLLLERSLTRVLLGFVVMSNGVNLMILAAGGAAGGPPLLWLTPEDRMTDPLPQAMILTAIVITLGITAFLLAMAYRSWQLEGNDEVQDDAEDLRIVRHEGRRTARRKVARIRRQMRADIRAQRAELQANVAESGGHAVIEQARLKAEIASARAELARYEAEAEAGGGDARSEETMRRLTDRTESMSAQVQELRGRIRLARRQLREHRRADRSAERALWRDLRRRIRAERREARQTMRAERERQARAEDSDLQGND
;
A
#
# COMPACT_ATOMS: atom_id res chain seq x y z
N MET A 1 -15.75 40.85 42.86
CA MET A 1 -16.95 40.62 42.03
C MET A 1 -16.87 39.22 41.48
N ASN A 2 -17.99 38.51 41.33
CA ASN A 2 -17.99 37.15 40.81
C ASN A 2 -17.68 37.19 39.31
N ASP A 3 -16.42 37.06 38.93
CA ASP A 3 -15.96 36.98 37.53
C ASP A 3 -16.26 35.61 36.89
N THR A 4 -17.13 34.81 37.53
CA THR A 4 -17.49 33.48 37.08
C THR A 4 -18.76 33.57 36.23
N PRO A 5 -18.74 33.04 34.99
CA PRO A 5 -19.94 32.98 34.17
C PRO A 5 -21.03 32.22 34.93
N SER A 6 -22.26 32.74 34.89
CA SER A 6 -23.40 32.10 35.57
C SER A 6 -23.54 30.66 35.08
N LEU A 7 -23.55 29.72 36.02
CA LEU A 7 -23.66 28.29 35.74
C LEU A 7 -24.93 27.97 34.93
N VAL A 8 -26.00 28.74 35.14
CA VAL A 8 -27.22 28.66 34.33
C VAL A 8 -26.95 29.02 32.88
N LEU A 9 -26.19 30.08 32.64
CA LEU A 9 -25.88 30.57 31.29
C LEU A 9 -24.99 29.56 30.54
N VAL A 10 -24.02 28.95 31.24
CA VAL A 10 -23.19 27.86 30.70
C VAL A 10 -24.03 26.61 30.38
N LEU A 11 -24.98 26.26 31.24
CA LEU A 11 -25.87 25.12 31.00
C LEU A 11 -26.77 25.39 29.78
N VAL A 12 -27.36 26.58 29.70
CA VAL A 12 -28.24 26.99 28.60
C VAL A 12 -27.47 26.99 27.28
N THR A 13 -26.27 27.57 27.21
CA THR A 13 -25.45 27.54 25.99
C THR A 13 -25.09 26.12 25.59
N GLY A 14 -24.70 25.27 26.55
CA GLY A 14 -24.41 23.85 26.31
C GLY A 14 -25.61 23.10 25.73
N VAL A 15 -26.80 23.31 26.28
CA VAL A 15 -28.05 22.69 25.79
C VAL A 15 -28.40 23.21 24.39
N LEU A 16 -28.31 24.51 24.14
CA LEU A 16 -28.60 25.08 22.81
C LEU A 16 -27.65 24.52 21.74
N VAL A 17 -26.35 24.43 22.05
CA VAL A 17 -25.36 23.84 21.13
C VAL A 17 -25.65 22.36 20.93
N ALA A 18 -25.94 21.59 21.99
CA ALA A 18 -26.26 20.17 21.88
C ALA A 18 -27.52 19.92 21.04
N VAL A 19 -28.60 20.67 21.27
CA VAL A 19 -29.84 20.60 20.49
C VAL A 19 -29.57 20.99 19.04
N GLY A 20 -28.80 22.05 18.80
CA GLY A 20 -28.38 22.45 17.47
C GLY A 20 -27.63 21.35 16.72
N VAL A 21 -26.65 20.70 17.38
CA VAL A 21 -25.90 19.58 16.80
C VAL A 21 -26.79 18.39 16.49
N VAL A 22 -27.72 18.03 17.38
CA VAL A 22 -28.69 16.94 17.12
C VAL A 22 -29.56 17.26 15.91
N LEU A 23 -30.06 18.49 15.80
CA LEU A 23 -30.85 18.93 14.64
C LEU A 23 -30.05 18.99 13.34
N LEU A 24 -28.74 19.29 13.40
CA LEU A 24 -27.86 19.25 12.22
C LEU A 24 -27.61 17.84 11.68
N LEU A 25 -27.82 16.79 12.51
CA LEU A 25 -27.69 15.39 12.10
C LEU A 25 -28.97 14.82 11.47
N GLU A 26 -30.05 15.60 11.41
CA GLU A 26 -31.30 15.20 10.79
C GLU A 26 -31.24 15.24 9.26
N ARG A 27 -32.11 14.45 8.62
CA ARG A 27 -32.20 14.40 7.15
C ARG A 27 -32.97 15.56 6.52
N SER A 28 -33.90 16.17 7.25
CA SER A 28 -34.71 17.28 6.72
C SER A 28 -33.91 18.57 6.74
N LEU A 29 -33.84 19.25 5.60
CA LEU A 29 -33.14 20.51 5.42
C LEU A 29 -33.72 21.61 6.31
N THR A 30 -35.04 21.58 6.56
CA THR A 30 -35.69 22.47 7.53
C THR A 30 -35.20 22.23 8.96
N ARG A 31 -35.00 20.96 9.36
CA ARG A 31 -34.42 20.63 10.68
C ARG A 31 -32.97 21.07 10.79
N VAL A 32 -32.18 20.89 9.73
CA VAL A 32 -30.79 21.38 9.65
C VAL A 32 -30.75 22.91 9.79
N LEU A 33 -31.65 23.63 9.11
CA LEU A 33 -31.78 25.08 9.22
C LEU A 33 -32.11 25.51 10.65
N LEU A 34 -33.10 24.86 11.28
CA LEU A 34 -33.45 25.14 12.68
C LEU A 34 -32.28 24.84 13.62
N GLY A 35 -31.54 23.77 13.37
CA GLY A 35 -30.32 23.41 14.09
C GLY A 35 -29.26 24.50 14.01
N PHE A 36 -29.03 25.06 12.82
CA PHE A 36 -28.09 26.17 12.61
C PHE A 36 -28.50 27.43 13.38
N VAL A 37 -29.80 27.78 13.35
CA VAL A 37 -30.34 28.94 14.09
C VAL A 37 -30.19 28.75 15.60
N VAL A 38 -30.59 27.60 16.14
CA VAL A 38 -30.49 27.31 17.59
C VAL A 38 -29.02 27.26 18.04
N MET A 39 -28.16 26.60 17.27
CA MET A 39 -26.72 26.54 17.55
C MET A 39 -26.09 27.93 17.54
N SER A 40 -26.39 28.76 16.54
CA SER A 40 -25.86 30.13 16.44
C SER A 40 -26.27 30.99 17.64
N ASN A 41 -27.53 30.89 18.08
CA ASN A 41 -27.97 31.56 19.31
C ASN A 41 -27.18 31.08 20.55
N GLY A 42 -26.90 29.77 20.65
CA GLY A 42 -26.05 29.21 21.70
C GLY A 42 -24.61 29.75 21.67
N VAL A 43 -24.03 29.88 20.48
CA VAL A 43 -22.68 30.46 20.29
C VAL A 43 -22.66 31.95 20.64
N ASN A 44 -23.67 32.72 20.24
CA ASN A 44 -23.77 34.14 20.59
C ASN A 44 -23.84 34.35 22.11
N LEU A 45 -24.63 33.53 22.80
CA LEU A 45 -24.70 33.53 24.26
C LEU A 45 -23.37 33.09 24.90
N MET A 46 -22.64 32.15 24.29
CA MET A 46 -21.32 31.75 24.76
C MET A 46 -20.29 32.89 24.64
N ILE A 47 -20.31 33.63 23.53
CA ILE A 47 -19.46 34.82 23.34
C ILE A 47 -19.81 35.89 24.38
N LEU A 48 -21.10 36.10 24.65
CA LEU A 48 -21.54 37.04 25.68
C LEU A 48 -21.05 36.61 27.07
N ALA A 49 -21.11 35.32 27.39
CA ALA A 49 -20.62 34.76 28.65
C ALA A 49 -19.11 34.94 28.84
N ALA A 50 -18.35 34.91 27.74
CA ALA A 50 -16.90 35.15 27.73
C ALA A 50 -16.54 36.64 27.88
N GLY A 51 -17.49 37.55 27.69
CA GLY A 51 -17.30 39.01 27.73
C GLY A 51 -17.13 39.63 29.12
N GLY A 52 -17.14 38.83 30.19
CA GLY A 52 -16.87 39.29 31.54
C GLY A 52 -18.08 39.84 32.28
N ALA A 53 -17.82 40.65 33.32
CA ALA A 53 -18.84 41.12 34.25
C ALA A 53 -19.87 42.04 33.58
N ALA A 54 -21.13 41.93 34.01
CA ALA A 54 -22.19 42.82 33.55
C ALA A 54 -21.94 44.26 34.05
N GLY A 55 -21.76 45.18 33.10
CA GLY A 55 -21.62 46.60 33.35
C GLY A 55 -22.74 47.41 32.70
N GLY A 56 -22.60 48.73 32.68
CA GLY A 56 -23.46 49.61 31.88
C GLY A 56 -23.23 49.42 30.38
N PRO A 57 -24.15 49.93 29.53
CA PRO A 57 -24.00 49.86 28.08
C PRO A 57 -22.75 50.63 27.63
N PRO A 58 -21.99 50.13 26.63
CA PRO A 58 -20.78 50.77 26.12
C PRO A 58 -21.13 51.96 25.21
N LEU A 59 -21.76 52.96 25.81
CA LEU A 59 -22.14 54.22 25.18
C LEU A 59 -21.36 55.35 25.86
N LEU A 60 -20.68 56.14 25.04
CA LEU A 60 -19.97 57.33 25.52
C LEU A 60 -20.95 58.23 26.29
N TRP A 61 -20.46 58.82 27.38
CA TRP A 61 -21.19 59.78 28.23
C TRP A 61 -22.32 59.21 29.10
N LEU A 62 -22.62 57.91 29.02
CA LEU A 62 -23.71 57.29 29.81
C LEU A 62 -23.20 56.54 31.04
N THR A 63 -22.10 55.80 30.89
CA THR A 63 -21.49 55.00 31.97
C THR A 63 -20.01 55.38 32.09
N PRO A 64 -19.42 55.49 33.29
CA PRO A 64 -17.98 55.59 33.47
C PRO A 64 -17.24 54.40 32.83
N GLU A 65 -16.06 54.62 32.24
CA GLU A 65 -15.30 53.58 31.50
C GLU A 65 -15.00 52.33 32.35
N ASP A 66 -14.74 52.51 33.65
CA ASP A 66 -14.48 51.45 34.62
C ASP A 66 -15.72 50.60 34.96
N ARG A 67 -16.91 51.04 34.53
CA ARG A 67 -18.18 50.36 34.77
C ARG A 67 -18.89 49.96 33.48
N MET A 68 -18.29 50.18 32.32
CA MET A 68 -18.82 49.75 31.03
C MET A 68 -18.62 48.24 30.83
N THR A 69 -19.58 47.60 30.16
CA THR A 69 -19.39 46.24 29.63
C THR A 69 -18.41 46.29 28.45
N ASP A 70 -17.60 45.24 28.26
CA ASP A 70 -16.69 45.12 27.12
C ASP A 70 -17.46 45.24 25.78
N PRO A 71 -17.14 46.23 24.93
CA PRO A 71 -17.77 46.40 23.62
C PRO A 71 -17.35 45.34 22.59
N LEU A 72 -16.20 44.67 22.77
CA LEU A 72 -15.64 43.75 21.79
C LEU A 72 -16.57 42.52 21.56
N PRO A 73 -17.02 41.79 22.60
CA PRO A 73 -18.00 40.70 22.43
C PRO A 73 -19.29 41.15 21.74
N GLN A 74 -19.76 42.39 22.00
CA GLN A 74 -21.00 42.90 21.43
C GLN A 74 -20.89 43.13 19.92
N ALA A 75 -19.78 43.71 19.47
CA ALA A 75 -19.50 43.88 18.04
C ALA A 75 -19.35 42.52 17.32
N MET A 76 -18.72 41.54 17.97
CA MET A 76 -18.59 40.18 17.44
C MET A 76 -19.94 39.49 17.28
N ILE A 77 -20.83 39.61 18.28
CA ILE A 77 -22.18 39.04 18.23
C ILE A 77 -23.01 39.68 17.12
N LEU A 78 -22.95 41.01 16.93
CA LEU A 78 -23.66 41.68 15.84
C LEU A 78 -23.24 41.13 14.47
N THR A 79 -21.93 40.91 14.28
CA THR A 79 -21.39 40.33 13.05
C THR A 79 -21.87 38.89 12.86
N ALA A 80 -21.84 38.08 13.92
CA ALA A 80 -22.32 36.71 13.90
C ALA A 80 -23.81 36.61 13.56
N ILE A 81 -24.64 37.53 14.07
CA ILE A 81 -26.07 37.59 13.78
C ILE A 81 -26.32 37.87 12.29
N VAL A 82 -25.61 38.83 11.70
CA VAL A 82 -25.78 39.17 10.27
C VAL A 82 -25.34 38.02 9.36
N ILE A 83 -24.21 37.37 9.68
CA ILE A 83 -23.75 36.18 8.94
C ILE A 83 -24.78 35.05 9.05
N THR A 84 -25.30 34.80 10.26
CA THR A 84 -26.32 33.77 10.49
C THR A 84 -27.59 34.08 9.71
N LEU A 85 -28.03 35.34 9.65
CA LEU A 85 -29.19 35.73 8.85
C LEU A 85 -28.95 35.46 7.35
N GLY A 86 -27.76 35.80 6.83
CA GLY A 86 -27.40 35.52 5.44
C GLY A 86 -27.38 34.03 5.11
N ILE A 87 -26.75 33.22 5.97
CA ILE A 87 -26.73 31.75 5.81
C ILE A 87 -28.14 31.18 5.93
N THR A 88 -28.95 31.66 6.88
CA THR A 88 -30.33 31.18 7.08
C THR A 88 -31.20 31.51 5.87
N ALA A 89 -31.11 32.73 5.33
CA ALA A 89 -31.84 33.12 4.12
C ALA A 89 -31.42 32.27 2.91
N PHE A 90 -30.12 32.01 2.76
CA PHE A 90 -29.60 31.15 1.71
C PHE A 90 -30.07 29.69 1.84
N LEU A 91 -29.93 29.09 3.02
CA LEU A 91 -30.41 27.74 3.30
C LEU A 91 -31.92 27.63 3.13
N LEU A 92 -32.69 28.65 3.52
CA LEU A 92 -34.14 28.69 3.34
C LEU A 92 -34.51 28.77 1.86
N ALA A 93 -33.81 29.57 1.06
CA ALA A 93 -34.00 29.63 -0.38
C ALA A 93 -33.69 28.30 -1.06
N MET A 94 -32.63 27.60 -0.63
CA MET A 94 -32.32 26.25 -1.11
C MET A 94 -33.37 25.23 -0.68
N ALA A 95 -33.83 25.27 0.57
CA ALA A 95 -34.89 24.39 1.04
C ALA A 95 -36.20 24.59 0.27
N TYR A 96 -36.56 25.84 0.02
CA TYR A 96 -37.70 26.18 -0.83
C TYR A 96 -37.52 25.67 -2.25
N ARG A 97 -36.32 25.82 -2.83
CA ARG A 97 -36.02 25.32 -4.18
C ARG A 97 -36.05 23.79 -4.26
N SER A 98 -35.49 23.10 -3.27
CA SER A 98 -35.52 21.63 -3.17
C SER A 98 -36.97 21.13 -3.06
N TRP A 99 -37.78 21.76 -2.21
CA TRP A 99 -39.20 21.42 -2.10
C TRP A 99 -39.97 21.61 -3.42
N GLN A 100 -39.69 22.68 -4.18
CA GLN A 100 -40.29 22.89 -5.50
C GLN A 100 -39.91 21.82 -6.53
N LEU A 101 -38.68 21.30 -6.47
CA LEU A 101 -38.17 20.34 -7.44
C LEU A 101 -38.54 18.89 -7.10
N GLU A 102 -38.49 18.53 -5.81
CA GLU A 102 -38.56 17.14 -5.35
C GLU A 102 -39.82 16.85 -4.52
N GLY A 103 -40.58 17.88 -4.12
CA GLY A 103 -41.80 17.75 -3.31
C GLY A 103 -41.55 17.42 -1.83
N ASN A 104 -40.29 17.30 -1.42
CA ASN A 104 -39.86 17.14 -0.03
C ASN A 104 -38.54 17.91 0.18
N ASP A 105 -38.13 18.07 1.44
CA ASP A 105 -36.90 18.76 1.84
C ASP A 105 -35.87 17.78 2.45
N GLU A 106 -35.96 16.48 2.14
CA GLU A 106 -35.03 15.47 2.64
C GLU A 106 -33.74 15.48 1.82
N VAL A 107 -32.60 15.51 2.51
CA VAL A 107 -31.29 15.35 1.86
C VAL A 107 -31.17 13.94 1.31
N GLN A 108 -31.13 13.81 -0.01
CA GLN A 108 -31.05 12.53 -0.70
C GLN A 108 -29.67 11.87 -0.53
N ASP A 109 -29.67 10.54 -0.45
CA ASP A 109 -28.44 9.77 -0.56
C ASP A 109 -27.94 9.82 -2.01
N ASP A 110 -26.64 10.04 -2.20
CA ASP A 110 -26.04 10.08 -3.52
C ASP A 110 -26.31 8.76 -4.28
N ALA A 111 -26.85 8.86 -5.51
CA ALA A 111 -27.12 7.72 -6.37
C ALA A 111 -25.83 6.95 -6.72
N GLU A 112 -24.67 7.62 -6.75
CA GLU A 112 -23.37 6.99 -6.92
C GLU A 112 -23.00 6.17 -5.66
N ASP A 113 -23.23 6.70 -4.46
CA ASP A 113 -23.00 5.98 -3.20
C ASP A 113 -23.92 4.77 -3.06
N LEU A 114 -25.22 4.93 -3.37
CA LEU A 114 -26.18 3.83 -3.42
C LEU A 114 -25.79 2.81 -4.48
N ARG A 115 -25.23 3.23 -5.62
CA ARG A 115 -24.66 2.32 -6.62
C ARG A 115 -23.41 1.63 -6.11
N ILE A 116 -22.52 2.26 -5.35
CA ILE A 116 -21.34 1.60 -4.74
C ILE A 116 -21.73 0.59 -3.65
N VAL A 117 -22.82 0.86 -2.93
CA VAL A 117 -23.38 -0.04 -1.92
C VAL A 117 -24.13 -1.22 -2.57
N ARG A 118 -24.96 -0.96 -3.60
CA ARG A 118 -25.75 -1.97 -4.32
C ARG A 118 -24.94 -2.76 -5.35
N HIS A 119 -24.22 -2.08 -6.25
CA HIS A 119 -23.14 -2.72 -6.99
C HIS A 119 -22.02 -2.94 -6.02
N GLU A 120 -21.99 -4.13 -5.42
CA GLU A 120 -20.91 -5.11 -5.52
C GLU A 120 -19.46 -4.64 -5.74
N GLY A 121 -19.05 -3.39 -5.56
CA GLY A 121 -17.72 -2.87 -5.90
C GLY A 121 -16.67 -3.56 -5.05
N ARG A 122 -17.01 -3.88 -3.79
CA ARG A 122 -16.19 -4.73 -2.94
C ARG A 122 -16.19 -6.20 -3.38
N ARG A 123 -17.28 -6.76 -3.88
CA ARG A 123 -17.37 -8.18 -4.28
C ARG A 123 -16.76 -8.44 -5.65
N THR A 124 -17.04 -7.61 -6.65
CA THR A 124 -16.45 -7.66 -7.99
C THR A 124 -14.98 -7.29 -7.96
N ALA A 125 -14.57 -6.27 -7.21
CA ALA A 125 -13.14 -5.98 -7.02
C ALA A 125 -12.44 -7.13 -6.27
N ARG A 126 -13.03 -7.69 -5.21
CA ARG A 126 -12.47 -8.89 -4.54
C ARG A 126 -12.39 -10.10 -5.49
N ARG A 127 -13.39 -10.34 -6.33
CA ARG A 127 -13.39 -11.43 -7.32
C ARG A 127 -12.34 -11.20 -8.42
N LYS A 128 -12.22 -9.98 -8.93
CA LYS A 128 -11.22 -9.60 -9.95
C LYS A 128 -9.80 -9.71 -9.39
N VAL A 129 -9.56 -9.18 -8.17
CA VAL A 129 -8.28 -9.32 -7.45
C VAL A 129 -7.99 -10.79 -7.12
N ALA A 130 -8.98 -11.58 -6.71
CA ALA A 130 -8.79 -13.01 -6.47
C ALA A 130 -8.44 -13.77 -7.74
N ARG A 131 -9.06 -13.45 -8.89
CA ARG A 131 -8.76 -14.05 -10.20
C ARG A 131 -7.34 -13.70 -10.64
N ILE A 132 -6.98 -12.42 -10.60
CA ILE A 132 -5.63 -11.94 -10.92
C ILE A 132 -4.59 -12.61 -10.01
N ARG A 133 -4.85 -12.71 -8.71
CA ARG A 133 -3.92 -13.34 -7.75
C ARG A 133 -3.78 -14.84 -7.97
N ARG A 134 -4.86 -15.55 -8.36
CA ARG A 134 -4.80 -16.97 -8.72
C ARG A 134 -4.01 -17.20 -9.99
N GLN A 135 -4.26 -16.38 -11.02
CA GLN A 135 -3.56 -16.44 -12.29
C GLN A 135 -2.07 -16.14 -12.10
N MET A 136 -1.73 -15.04 -11.42
CA MET A 136 -0.34 -14.70 -11.10
C MET A 136 0.36 -15.79 -10.26
N ARG A 137 -0.32 -16.44 -9.32
CA ARG A 137 0.23 -17.58 -8.57
C ARG A 137 0.40 -18.82 -9.45
N ALA A 138 -0.46 -19.04 -10.43
CA ALA A 138 -0.32 -20.12 -11.42
C ALA A 138 0.87 -19.84 -12.34
N ASP A 139 1.00 -18.62 -12.85
CA ASP A 139 2.09 -18.20 -13.73
C ASP A 139 3.44 -18.26 -13.01
N ILE A 140 3.52 -17.79 -11.76
CA ILE A 140 4.75 -17.90 -10.95
C ILE A 140 5.09 -19.38 -10.67
N ARG A 141 4.09 -20.23 -10.43
CA ARG A 141 4.35 -21.67 -10.23
C ARG A 141 4.79 -22.35 -11.52
N ALA A 142 4.20 -21.99 -12.66
CA ALA A 142 4.58 -22.51 -13.98
C ALA A 142 6.00 -22.05 -14.34
N GLN A 143 6.30 -20.75 -14.24
CA GLN A 143 7.63 -20.21 -14.46
C GLN A 143 8.66 -20.78 -13.49
N ARG A 144 8.29 -21.00 -12.22
CA ARG A 144 9.21 -21.62 -11.24
C ARG A 144 9.42 -23.10 -11.52
N ALA A 145 8.40 -23.83 -11.99
CA ALA A 145 8.51 -25.23 -12.39
C ALA A 145 9.36 -25.36 -13.67
N GLU A 146 9.19 -24.46 -14.62
CA GLU A 146 9.98 -24.38 -15.86
C GLU A 146 11.43 -23.97 -15.56
N LEU A 147 11.65 -22.97 -14.70
CA LEU A 147 12.99 -22.60 -14.24
C LEU A 147 13.63 -23.74 -13.44
N GLN A 148 12.87 -24.46 -12.60
CA GLN A 148 13.35 -25.64 -11.90
C GLN A 148 13.64 -26.79 -12.84
N ALA A 149 12.85 -26.99 -13.91
CA ALA A 149 13.12 -27.99 -14.94
C ALA A 149 14.41 -27.64 -15.69
N ASN A 150 14.58 -26.39 -16.13
CA ASN A 150 15.79 -25.91 -16.80
C ASN A 150 17.02 -25.96 -15.88
N VAL A 151 16.85 -25.68 -14.58
CA VAL A 151 17.92 -25.79 -13.57
C VAL A 151 18.19 -27.24 -13.19
N ALA A 152 17.20 -28.13 -13.22
CA ALA A 152 17.36 -29.57 -13.02
C ALA A 152 18.02 -30.22 -14.24
N GLU A 153 17.76 -29.73 -15.45
CA GLU A 153 18.41 -30.13 -16.68
C GLU A 153 19.88 -29.63 -16.68
N SER A 154 20.10 -28.34 -16.41
CA SER A 154 21.44 -27.74 -16.34
C SER A 154 22.28 -28.24 -15.15
N GLY A 155 21.64 -28.48 -14.02
CA GLY A 155 22.28 -29.03 -12.81
C GLY A 155 22.43 -30.55 -12.86
N GLY A 156 21.51 -31.24 -13.54
CA GLY A 156 21.52 -32.68 -13.74
C GLY A 156 22.73 -33.12 -14.55
N HIS A 157 23.00 -32.49 -15.68
CA HIS A 157 24.19 -32.82 -16.49
C HIS A 157 25.50 -32.67 -15.70
N ALA A 158 25.71 -31.55 -15.01
CA ALA A 158 26.94 -31.33 -14.24
C ALA A 158 27.06 -32.26 -13.01
N VAL A 159 25.95 -32.58 -12.33
CA VAL A 159 25.96 -33.46 -11.15
C VAL A 159 26.08 -34.94 -11.54
N ILE A 160 25.42 -35.37 -12.62
CA ILE A 160 25.52 -36.71 -13.19
C ILE A 160 26.94 -36.95 -13.70
N GLU A 161 27.54 -35.97 -14.37
CA GLU A 161 28.92 -36.07 -14.86
C GLU A 161 29.94 -36.05 -13.72
N GLN A 162 29.72 -35.21 -12.69
CA GLN A 162 30.54 -35.24 -11.47
C GLN A 162 30.39 -36.54 -10.67
N ALA A 163 29.21 -37.19 -10.70
CA ALA A 163 28.99 -38.49 -10.08
C ALA A 163 29.65 -39.63 -10.88
N ARG A 164 29.57 -39.58 -12.22
CA ARG A 164 30.23 -40.53 -13.12
C ARG A 164 31.75 -40.48 -12.95
N LEU A 165 32.36 -39.29 -12.99
CA LEU A 165 33.79 -39.11 -12.76
C LEU A 165 34.24 -39.57 -11.36
N LYS A 166 33.40 -39.37 -10.33
CA LYS A 166 33.70 -39.88 -8.99
C LYS A 166 33.67 -41.40 -8.91
N ALA A 167 32.71 -42.05 -9.58
CA ALA A 167 32.60 -43.50 -9.64
C ALA A 167 33.79 -44.13 -10.37
N GLU A 168 34.22 -43.52 -11.48
CA GLU A 168 35.38 -43.95 -12.27
C GLU A 168 36.70 -43.83 -11.49
N ILE A 169 36.88 -42.78 -10.69
CA ILE A 169 38.04 -42.67 -9.76
C ILE A 169 37.97 -43.75 -8.68
N ALA A 170 36.79 -44.08 -8.18
CA ALA A 170 36.63 -45.09 -7.13
C ALA A 170 36.95 -46.50 -7.66
N SER A 171 36.54 -46.83 -8.89
CA SER A 171 36.91 -48.09 -9.54
C SER A 171 38.40 -48.17 -9.84
N ALA A 172 39.01 -47.10 -10.37
CA ALA A 172 40.44 -47.06 -10.65
C ALA A 172 41.28 -47.23 -9.37
N ARG A 173 40.84 -46.68 -8.23
CA ARG A 173 41.50 -46.91 -6.94
C ARG A 173 41.36 -48.33 -6.43
N ALA A 174 40.19 -48.95 -6.60
CA ALA A 174 39.97 -50.32 -6.18
C ALA A 174 40.84 -51.29 -7.01
N GLU A 175 41.02 -50.99 -8.29
CA GLU A 175 41.94 -51.73 -9.17
C GLU A 175 43.40 -51.55 -8.75
N LEU A 176 43.82 -50.30 -8.49
CA LEU A 176 45.16 -50.00 -7.95
C LEU A 176 45.44 -50.78 -6.66
N ALA A 177 44.50 -50.77 -5.71
CA ALA A 177 44.65 -51.46 -4.43
C ALA A 177 44.72 -52.99 -4.57
N ARG A 178 44.04 -53.56 -5.56
CA ARG A 178 44.15 -55.00 -5.88
C ARG A 178 45.54 -55.33 -6.41
N TYR A 179 46.05 -54.52 -7.32
CA TYR A 179 47.40 -54.71 -7.86
C TYR A 179 48.49 -54.50 -6.81
N GLU A 180 48.33 -53.53 -5.90
CA GLU A 180 49.23 -53.35 -4.74
C GLU A 180 49.19 -54.58 -3.82
N ALA A 181 48.00 -55.13 -3.52
CA ALA A 181 47.87 -56.33 -2.70
C ALA A 181 48.43 -57.61 -3.39
N GLU A 182 48.26 -57.75 -4.71
CA GLU A 182 48.86 -58.84 -5.50
C GLU A 182 50.39 -58.71 -5.58
N ALA A 183 50.91 -57.49 -5.67
CA ALA A 183 52.34 -57.20 -5.61
C ALA A 183 52.94 -57.56 -4.23
N GLU A 184 52.24 -57.26 -3.14
CA GLU A 184 52.66 -57.59 -1.78
C GLU A 184 52.55 -59.10 -1.48
N ALA A 185 51.57 -59.80 -2.05
CA ALA A 185 51.39 -61.24 -1.89
C ALA A 185 52.35 -62.10 -2.74
N GLY A 186 52.87 -61.55 -3.85
CA GLY A 186 53.81 -62.19 -4.77
C GLY A 186 55.28 -62.21 -4.29
N GLY A 187 55.51 -62.39 -2.99
CA GLY A 187 56.84 -62.51 -2.41
C GLY A 187 57.46 -63.89 -2.64
N GLY A 188 58.03 -64.12 -3.83
CA GLY A 188 58.98 -65.22 -4.03
C GLY A 188 59.05 -65.77 -5.45
N ASP A 189 59.96 -65.23 -6.27
CA ASP A 189 60.97 -65.96 -7.08
C ASP A 189 61.69 -64.95 -8.03
N ALA A 190 62.97 -65.17 -8.30
CA ALA A 190 63.97 -64.22 -8.84
C ALA A 190 63.79 -63.76 -10.32
N ARG A 191 62.56 -63.70 -10.83
CA ARG A 191 62.17 -62.99 -12.07
C ARG A 191 61.51 -61.63 -11.79
N SER A 192 61.81 -61.08 -10.61
CA SER A 192 60.97 -60.12 -9.91
C SER A 192 61.29 -58.68 -10.25
N GLU A 193 62.50 -58.32 -10.67
CA GLU A 193 62.89 -56.90 -10.79
C GLU A 193 62.21 -56.17 -11.96
N GLU A 194 62.13 -56.81 -13.14
CA GLU A 194 61.42 -56.23 -14.30
C GLU A 194 59.90 -56.20 -14.08
N THR A 195 59.35 -57.22 -13.42
CA THR A 195 57.93 -57.30 -13.08
C THR A 195 57.57 -56.24 -12.04
N MET A 196 58.41 -56.06 -11.02
CA MET A 196 58.23 -55.03 -9.98
C MET A 196 58.36 -53.63 -10.58
N ARG A 197 59.34 -53.41 -11.49
CA ARG A 197 59.51 -52.13 -12.18
C ARG A 197 58.31 -51.77 -13.07
N ARG A 198 57.74 -52.74 -13.79
CA ARG A 198 56.50 -52.55 -14.58
C ARG A 198 55.29 -52.25 -13.69
N LEU A 199 55.19 -52.88 -12.52
CA LEU A 199 54.14 -52.59 -11.55
C LEU A 199 54.29 -51.18 -10.98
N THR A 200 55.50 -50.75 -10.62
CA THR A 200 55.78 -49.40 -10.14
C THR A 200 55.51 -48.32 -11.20
N ASP A 201 55.96 -48.51 -12.44
CA ASP A 201 55.65 -47.57 -13.54
C ASP A 201 54.14 -47.50 -13.79
N ARG A 202 53.41 -48.61 -13.62
CA ARG A 202 51.96 -48.67 -13.79
C ARG A 202 51.21 -47.98 -12.65
N THR A 203 51.65 -48.14 -11.40
CA THR A 203 51.05 -47.45 -10.25
C THR A 203 51.31 -45.95 -10.30
N GLU A 204 52.50 -45.51 -10.71
CA GLU A 204 52.81 -44.09 -10.93
C GLU A 204 51.92 -43.49 -12.03
N SER A 205 51.78 -44.17 -13.17
CA SER A 205 50.90 -43.76 -14.27
C SER A 205 49.44 -43.61 -13.82
N MET A 206 48.94 -44.55 -13.03
CA MET A 206 47.56 -44.55 -12.55
C MET A 206 47.35 -43.46 -11.48
N SER A 207 48.35 -43.19 -10.63
CA SER A 207 48.34 -42.07 -9.68
C SER A 207 48.28 -40.70 -10.39
N ALA A 208 49.00 -40.56 -11.52
CA ALA A 208 48.99 -39.36 -12.35
C ALA A 208 47.61 -39.13 -12.98
N GLN A 209 46.97 -40.18 -13.52
CA GLN A 209 45.60 -40.10 -14.05
C GLN A 209 44.58 -39.65 -12.98
N VAL A 210 44.69 -40.17 -11.75
CA VAL A 210 43.83 -39.76 -10.64
C VAL A 210 44.01 -38.29 -10.27
N GLN A 211 45.24 -37.77 -10.33
CA GLN A 211 45.51 -36.34 -10.09
C GLN A 211 44.98 -35.44 -11.20
N GLU A 212 45.08 -35.86 -12.47
CA GLU A 212 44.48 -35.14 -13.59
C GLU A 212 42.94 -35.06 -13.46
N LEU A 213 42.29 -36.19 -13.16
CA LEU A 213 40.85 -36.26 -12.92
C LEU A 213 40.41 -35.34 -11.76
N ARG A 214 41.19 -35.29 -10.67
CA ARG A 214 40.98 -34.32 -9.57
C ARG A 214 41.14 -32.87 -10.02
N GLY A 215 42.06 -32.58 -10.94
CA GLY A 215 42.23 -31.28 -11.57
C GLY A 215 40.98 -30.85 -12.35
N ARG A 216 40.47 -31.74 -13.20
CA ARG A 216 39.26 -31.49 -14.01
C ARG A 216 38.02 -31.23 -13.13
N ILE A 217 37.83 -31.98 -12.04
CA ILE A 217 36.73 -31.75 -11.09
C ILE A 217 36.82 -30.37 -10.40
N ARG A 218 38.03 -29.91 -10.06
CA ARG A 218 38.22 -28.58 -9.46
C ARG A 218 37.83 -27.46 -10.43
N LEU A 219 38.21 -27.59 -11.69
CA LEU A 219 37.85 -26.63 -12.74
C LEU A 219 36.33 -26.62 -13.00
N ALA A 220 35.71 -27.80 -13.13
CA ALA A 220 34.27 -27.94 -13.30
C ALA A 220 33.48 -27.28 -12.14
N ARG A 221 33.94 -27.47 -10.89
CA ARG A 221 33.32 -26.81 -9.72
C ARG A 221 33.45 -25.29 -9.74
N ARG A 222 34.56 -24.76 -10.25
CA ARG A 222 34.78 -23.31 -10.36
C ARG A 222 33.85 -22.70 -11.41
N GLN A 223 33.77 -23.32 -12.58
CA GLN A 223 32.85 -22.92 -13.65
C GLN A 223 31.38 -22.95 -13.19
N LEU A 224 30.97 -24.00 -12.48
CA LEU A 224 29.60 -24.11 -11.93
C LEU A 224 29.28 -22.99 -10.93
N ARG A 225 30.26 -22.55 -10.13
CA ARG A 225 30.08 -21.42 -9.19
C ARG A 225 29.97 -20.08 -9.90
N GLU A 226 30.70 -19.89 -10.98
CA GLU A 226 30.68 -18.67 -11.80
C GLU A 226 29.35 -18.56 -12.56
N HIS A 227 28.87 -19.66 -13.17
CA HIS A 227 27.56 -19.70 -13.84
C HIS A 227 26.41 -19.38 -12.87
N ARG A 228 26.43 -19.96 -11.66
CA ARG A 228 25.44 -19.66 -10.60
C ARG A 228 25.51 -18.23 -10.06
N ARG A 229 26.61 -17.49 -10.27
CA ARG A 229 26.71 -16.06 -9.92
C ARG A 229 26.14 -15.19 -11.04
N ALA A 230 26.39 -15.56 -12.30
CA ALA A 230 25.83 -14.90 -13.48
C ALA A 230 24.30 -15.04 -13.54
N ASP A 231 23.75 -16.22 -13.26
CA ASP A 231 22.29 -16.42 -13.23
C ASP A 231 21.60 -15.53 -12.18
N ARG A 232 22.22 -15.37 -11.01
CA ARG A 232 21.68 -14.52 -9.94
C ARG A 232 21.76 -13.03 -10.28
N SER A 233 22.72 -12.57 -11.09
CA SER A 233 22.76 -11.18 -11.54
C SER A 233 21.74 -10.90 -12.65
N ALA A 234 21.55 -11.87 -13.56
CA ALA A 234 20.50 -11.84 -14.58
C ALA A 234 19.09 -11.82 -13.96
N GLU A 235 18.84 -12.68 -12.97
CA GLU A 235 17.56 -12.72 -12.23
C GLU A 235 17.25 -11.36 -11.56
N ARG A 236 18.26 -10.72 -10.95
CA ARG A 236 18.11 -9.37 -10.36
C ARG A 236 17.88 -8.28 -11.39
N ALA A 237 18.36 -8.43 -12.63
CA ALA A 237 18.08 -7.48 -13.70
C ALA A 237 16.63 -7.58 -14.18
N LEU A 238 16.12 -8.80 -14.39
CA LEU A 238 14.72 -9.07 -14.75
C LEU A 238 13.74 -8.52 -13.70
N TRP A 239 14.02 -8.75 -12.42
CA TRP A 239 13.20 -8.21 -11.33
C TRP A 239 13.17 -6.68 -11.27
N ARG A 240 14.28 -6.02 -11.64
CA ARG A 240 14.33 -4.55 -11.72
C ARG A 240 13.49 -4.04 -12.88
N ASP A 241 13.55 -4.69 -14.04
CA ASP A 241 12.76 -4.31 -15.21
C ASP A 241 11.26 -4.49 -14.98
N LEU A 242 10.86 -5.64 -14.42
CA LEU A 242 9.47 -5.91 -14.06
C LEU A 242 8.89 -4.84 -13.11
N ARG A 243 9.65 -4.44 -12.08
CA ARG A 243 9.23 -3.37 -11.16
C ARG A 243 9.10 -2.02 -11.85
N ARG A 244 9.92 -1.72 -12.87
CA ARG A 244 9.80 -0.48 -13.66
C ARG A 244 8.53 -0.48 -14.48
N ARG A 245 8.24 -1.57 -15.20
CA ARG A 245 7.01 -1.72 -16.01
C ARG A 245 5.74 -1.56 -15.18
N ILE A 246 5.66 -2.25 -14.04
CA ILE A 246 4.50 -2.14 -13.12
C ILE A 246 4.31 -0.70 -12.61
N ARG A 247 5.40 0.02 -12.35
CA ARG A 247 5.32 1.43 -11.92
C ARG A 247 4.88 2.36 -13.05
N ALA A 248 5.30 2.09 -14.28
CA ALA A 248 4.89 2.85 -15.46
C ALA A 248 3.39 2.68 -15.74
N GLU A 249 2.90 1.44 -15.81
CA GLU A 249 1.46 1.16 -16.02
C GLU A 249 0.58 1.82 -14.96
N ARG A 250 1.00 1.81 -13.69
CA ARG A 250 0.27 2.49 -12.60
C ARG A 250 0.24 4.01 -12.76
N ARG A 251 1.27 4.61 -13.37
CA ARG A 251 1.30 6.06 -13.62
C ARG A 251 0.37 6.42 -14.78
N GLU A 252 0.41 5.65 -15.86
CA GLU A 252 -0.47 5.82 -17.02
C GLU A 252 -1.94 5.67 -16.61
N ALA A 253 -2.30 4.60 -15.90
CA ALA A 253 -3.66 4.40 -15.40
C ALA A 253 -4.16 5.53 -14.49
N ARG A 254 -3.27 6.24 -13.78
CA ARG A 254 -3.65 7.42 -12.99
C ARG A 254 -3.84 8.66 -13.84
N GLN A 255 -3.05 8.81 -14.90
CA GLN A 255 -3.18 9.93 -15.84
C GLN A 255 -4.46 9.82 -16.67
N THR A 256 -4.80 8.63 -17.15
CA THR A 256 -6.06 8.42 -17.90
C THR A 256 -7.28 8.74 -17.06
N MET A 257 -7.32 8.26 -15.81
CA MET A 257 -8.42 8.55 -14.88
C MET A 257 -8.55 10.05 -14.54
N ARG A 258 -7.44 10.80 -14.51
CA ARG A 258 -7.48 12.26 -14.31
C ARG A 258 -7.99 12.98 -15.54
N ALA A 259 -7.52 12.59 -16.72
CA ALA A 259 -7.95 13.19 -17.99
C ALA A 259 -9.45 12.94 -18.27
N GLU A 260 -9.99 11.77 -17.92
CA GLU A 260 -11.42 11.50 -18.03
C GLU A 260 -12.25 12.38 -17.09
N ARG A 261 -11.81 12.60 -15.85
CA ARG A 261 -12.47 13.50 -14.91
C ARG A 261 -12.50 14.94 -15.40
N GLU A 262 -11.40 15.43 -15.97
CA GLU A 262 -11.34 16.78 -16.54
C GLU A 262 -12.26 16.94 -17.76
N ARG A 263 -12.42 15.89 -18.57
CA ARG A 263 -13.37 15.89 -19.71
C ARG A 263 -14.82 15.91 -19.23
N GLN A 264 -15.15 15.14 -18.20
CA GLN A 264 -16.48 15.13 -17.60
C GLN A 264 -16.83 16.50 -17.00
N ALA A 265 -15.91 17.10 -16.24
CA ALA A 265 -16.11 18.43 -15.68
C ALA A 265 -16.33 19.52 -16.76
N ARG A 266 -15.62 19.47 -17.90
CA ARG A 266 -15.86 20.41 -19.01
C ARG A 266 -17.18 20.18 -19.75
N ALA A 267 -17.63 18.93 -19.84
CA ALA A 267 -18.92 18.63 -20.45
C ALA A 267 -20.07 19.18 -19.60
N GLU A 268 -19.99 19.00 -18.27
CA GLU A 268 -20.94 19.56 -17.31
C GLU A 268 -21.00 21.10 -17.37
N ASP A 269 -19.85 21.78 -17.47
CA ASP A 269 -19.81 23.26 -17.62
C ASP A 269 -20.40 23.75 -18.96
N SER A 270 -20.24 22.99 -20.04
CA SER A 270 -20.77 23.35 -21.36
C SER A 270 -22.29 23.24 -21.44
N ASP A 271 -22.88 22.24 -20.76
CA ASP A 271 -24.34 22.07 -20.71
C ASP A 271 -25.02 23.21 -19.93
N LEU A 272 -24.29 23.91 -19.05
CA LEU A 272 -24.79 25.07 -18.30
C LEU A 272 -24.76 26.39 -19.10
N GLN A 273 -23.96 26.50 -20.17
CA GLN A 273 -23.82 27.73 -20.97
C GLN A 273 -24.68 27.75 -22.25
N GLY A 274 -25.34 26.65 -22.60
CA GLY A 274 -26.04 26.48 -23.89
C GLY A 274 -27.53 26.80 -23.91
N ASN A 275 -28.08 27.47 -22.89
CA ASN A 275 -29.52 27.73 -22.77
C ASN A 275 -29.81 29.24 -22.64
N ASP A 276 -29.53 29.99 -23.69
CA ASP A 276 -30.06 31.34 -23.97
C ASP A 276 -30.60 31.40 -25.41
#